data_AF-R7BK48-F1
#
_entry.id   AF-R7BK48-F1
#
_cell.length_a   1.000
_cell.length_b   1.000
_cell.length_c   1.000
_cell.angle_alpha   90.00
_cell.angle_beta   90.00
_cell.angle_gamma   90.00
#
_symmetry.space_group_name_H-M   'P 1'
#
loop_
_entity.id
_entity.type
_entity.pdbx_description
1 polymer ?
#
loop_
_entity_poly.entity_id
_entity_poly.type
_entity_poly.pdbx_seq_one_letter_code
_entity_poly.pdbx_strand_id
1 'polypeptide(L)' 'MSNPNKVLGKWLLRDVFEVQEGTVITYEMLEKFGVDSVVFTKNADLDYSIDFAKLGTYEKFYGEED' A
#
# COMPACT_ATOMS: atom_id res chain seq x y z
N MET A 1 13.20 6.91 -11.97
CA MET A 1 13.09 6.10 -10.74
C MET A 1 14.21 5.07 -10.68
N SER A 2 14.85 4.93 -9.53
CA SER A 2 15.86 3.90 -9.22
C SER A 2 15.21 2.51 -9.08
N ASN A 3 15.99 1.47 -9.32
CA ASN A 3 15.72 0.12 -8.81
C ASN A 3 16.07 0.17 -7.30
N PRO A 4 15.12 0.06 -6.34
CA PRO A 4 13.99 -0.89 -6.26
C PRO A 4 12.57 -0.30 -6.47
N ASN A 5 12.43 1.03 -6.59
CA ASN A 5 11.12 1.69 -6.66
C ASN A 5 10.28 1.25 -7.88
N LYS A 6 10.95 0.84 -8.97
CA LYS A 6 10.27 0.25 -10.13
C LYS A 6 9.58 -1.09 -9.80
N VAL A 7 10.23 -1.92 -8.99
CA VAL A 7 9.69 -3.24 -8.61
C VAL A 7 8.50 -3.06 -7.68
N LEU A 8 8.64 -2.21 -6.66
CA LEU A 8 7.55 -1.89 -5.74
C LEU A 8 6.34 -1.29 -6.47
N GLY A 9 6.58 -0.31 -7.37
CA GLY A 9 5.51 0.31 -8.14
C GLY A 9 4.81 -0.66 -9.09
N LYS A 10 5.53 -1.62 -9.68
CA LYS A 10 4.92 -2.68 -10.51
C LYS A 10 4.04 -3.58 -9.66
N TRP A 11 4.57 -4.11 -8.55
CA TRP A 11 3.83 -4.98 -7.65
C TRP A 11 2.54 -4.32 -7.17
N LEU A 12 2.63 -3.08 -6.69
CA LEU A 12 1.48 -2.35 -6.16
C LEU A 12 0.44 -2.03 -7.25
N LEU A 13 0.86 -1.45 -8.39
CA LEU A 13 -0.09 -0.91 -9.38
C LEU A 13 -0.59 -1.96 -10.36
N ARG A 14 0.22 -2.95 -10.71
CA ARG A 14 -0.09 -3.94 -11.76
C ARG A 14 -0.49 -5.28 -11.20
N ASP A 15 0.19 -5.74 -10.15
CA ASP A 15 -0.05 -7.08 -9.61
C ASP A 15 -1.14 -7.05 -8.52
N VAL A 16 -1.25 -5.98 -7.74
CA VAL A 16 -2.28 -5.84 -6.70
C VAL A 16 -3.52 -5.08 -7.19
N PHE A 17 -3.35 -3.83 -7.63
CA PHE A 17 -4.49 -3.01 -8.04
C PHE A 17 -4.96 -3.27 -9.48
N GLU A 18 -4.18 -4.00 -10.27
CA GLU A 18 -4.47 -4.34 -11.67
C GLU A 18 -4.88 -3.14 -12.54
N VAL A 19 -4.38 -1.93 -12.21
CA VAL A 19 -4.71 -0.72 -12.97
C VAL A 19 -3.86 -0.60 -14.22
N GLN A 20 -4.39 0.09 -15.23
CA GLN A 20 -3.68 0.31 -16.48
C GLN A 20 -2.51 1.29 -16.32
N GLU A 21 -1.57 1.22 -17.25
CA GLU A 21 -0.48 2.19 -17.29
C GLU A 21 -0.99 3.60 -17.62
N GLY A 22 -0.50 4.59 -16.87
CA GLY A 22 -0.98 5.97 -16.95
C GLY A 22 -2.22 6.26 -16.10
N THR A 23 -2.84 5.27 -15.47
CA THR A 23 -3.96 5.51 -14.54
C THR A 23 -3.47 6.20 -13.27
N VAL A 24 -4.08 7.34 -12.95
CA VAL A 24 -3.88 8.04 -11.67
C VAL A 24 -4.75 7.35 -10.62
N ILE A 25 -4.12 6.81 -9.58
CA ILE A 25 -4.82 6.28 -8.41
C ILE A 25 -5.33 7.45 -7.57
N THR A 26 -6.61 7.42 -7.23
CA THR A 26 -7.24 8.39 -6.32
C THR A 26 -7.56 7.74 -4.97
N TYR A 27 -7.81 8.55 -3.95
CA TYR A 27 -8.18 8.05 -2.63
C TYR A 27 -9.50 7.26 -2.68
N GLU A 28 -10.49 7.71 -3.46
CA GLU A 28 -11.77 7.00 -3.60
C GLU A 28 -11.60 5.61 -4.25
N MET A 29 -10.54 5.39 -5.03
CA MET A 29 -10.20 4.05 -5.53
C MET A 29 -9.68 3.16 -4.41
N LEU A 30 -8.78 3.69 -3.58
CA LEU A 30 -8.21 3.00 -2.42
C LEU A 30 -9.29 2.58 -1.42
N GLU A 31 -10.24 3.48 -1.13
CA GLU A 31 -11.43 3.17 -0.30
C GLU A 31 -12.25 2.01 -0.86
N LYS A 32 -12.44 1.92 -2.19
CA LYS A 32 -13.14 0.80 -2.85
C LYS A 32 -12.39 -0.52 -2.73
N PHE A 33 -11.05 -0.48 -2.72
CA PHE A 33 -10.23 -1.65 -2.42
C PHE A 33 -10.19 -2.00 -0.93
N GLY A 34 -10.71 -1.12 -0.07
CA GLY A 34 -10.74 -1.32 1.39
C GLY A 34 -9.36 -1.20 2.03
N VAL A 35 -8.43 -0.49 1.39
CA VAL A 35 -7.04 -0.31 1.84
C VAL A 35 -6.62 1.14 1.65
N ASP A 36 -5.92 1.73 2.61
CA ASP A 36 -5.36 3.10 2.53
C ASP A 36 -3.87 3.14 2.91
N SER A 37 -3.35 2.05 3.44
CA SER A 37 -2.03 1.97 4.04
C SER A 37 -1.45 0.56 3.92
N VAL A 38 -0.14 0.45 4.15
CA VAL A 38 0.60 -0.81 4.16
C VAL A 38 1.34 -0.93 5.49
N VAL A 39 1.47 -2.15 6.00
CA VAL A 39 2.22 -2.47 7.21
C VAL A 39 3.53 -3.13 6.82
N PHE A 40 4.63 -2.63 7.37
CA PHE A 40 5.93 -3.29 7.30
C PHE A 40 6.17 -4.06 8.58
N THR A 41 6.37 -5.37 8.47
CA THR A 41 6.71 -6.23 9.62
C THR A 41 8.18 -6.60 9.53
N LYS A 42 8.98 -6.28 10.56
CA LYS A 42 10.37 -6.76 10.66
C LYS A 42 10.35 -8.20 11.22
N ASN A 43 10.72 -9.16 10.38
CA ASN A 43 10.79 -10.57 10.78
C ASN A 43 12.17 -10.91 11.38
N ALA A 44 13.24 -10.38 10.77
CA ALA A 44 14.62 -10.51 11.22
C ALA A 44 15.50 -9.38 10.67
N ASP A 45 16.81 -9.45 10.86
CA ASP A 45 17.73 -8.49 10.24
C ASP A 45 17.72 -8.64 8.71
N LEU A 46 17.44 -7.52 8.04
CA LEU A 46 17.26 -7.43 6.59
C LEU A 46 16.09 -8.26 6.01
N ASP A 47 15.21 -8.76 6.88
CA ASP A 47 14.01 -9.51 6.48
C ASP A 47 12.74 -8.79 6.94
N TYR A 48 11.93 -8.38 5.96
CA TYR A 48 10.71 -7.60 6.15
C TYR A 48 9.59 -8.14 5.28
N SER A 49 8.38 -8.23 5.83
CA SER A 49 7.16 -8.40 5.04
C SER A 49 6.45 -7.06 4.83
N ILE A 50 5.66 -6.99 3.76
CA ILE A 50 4.76 -5.89 3.47
C ILE A 50 3.36 -6.47 3.26
N ASP A 51 2.39 -5.90 3.96
CA ASP A 51 1.00 -6.36 3.94
C ASP A 51 0.07 -5.16 3.79
N PHE A 52 -1.07 -5.32 3.11
CA PHE A 52 -2.07 -4.26 3.02
C PHE A 52 -2.83 -4.14 4.34
N ALA A 53 -2.93 -2.92 4.83
CA ALA A 53 -3.75 -2.63 6.00
C ALA A 53 -5.18 -2.37 5.56
N LYS A 54 -6.12 -2.71 6.44
CA LYS A 54 -7.53 -2.39 6.24
C LYS A 54 -7.73 -0.87 6.30
N LEU A 55 -8.66 -0.35 5.51
CA LEU A 55 -9.12 1.04 5.60
C LEU A 55 -9.37 1.47 7.05
N GLY A 56 -8.85 2.63 7.44
CA GLY A 56 -8.96 3.16 8.80
C GLY A 56 -7.86 2.67 9.75
N THR A 57 -6.96 1.77 9.34
CA THR A 57 -5.90 1.24 10.22
C THR A 57 -4.88 2.31 10.57
N TYR A 58 -4.58 3.20 9.61
CA TYR A 58 -3.63 4.29 9.83
C TYR A 58 -4.17 5.30 10.86
N GLU A 59 -5.41 5.73 10.69
CA GLU A 59 -6.11 6.67 11.58
C GLU A 59 -6.24 6.10 12.99
N LYS A 60 -6.62 4.81 13.10
CA LYS A 60 -6.62 4.05 14.36
C LYS A 60 -5.26 4.06 15.05
N PHE A 61 -4.18 3.91 14.29
CA PHE A 61 -2.83 3.90 14.84
C PHE A 61 -2.44 5.26 15.43
N TYR A 62 -2.89 6.36 14.85
CA TYR A 62 -2.65 7.72 15.34
C TYR A 62 -3.70 8.21 16.36
N GLY A 63 -4.76 7.46 16.60
CA GLY A 63 -5.85 7.85 17.49
C GLY A 63 -6.73 8.97 16.91
N GLU A 64 -6.77 9.09 15.58
CA GLU A 64 -7.57 10.07 14.85
C GLU A 64 -8.93 9.49 14.40
N GLU A 65 -9.51 8.55 15.17
CA GLU A 65 -10.88 8.08 14.92
C GLU A 65 -11.89 9.21 15.24
N ASP A 66 -12.65 9.65 14.24
CA ASP A 66 -13.86 10.48 14.41
C ASP A 66 -15.02 9.70 15.05
#